data_AF-A0AAU7QB43-F1
#
_entry.id   AF-A0AAU7QB43-F1
#
_cell.length_a   1.000
_cell.length_b   1.000
_cell.length_c   1.000
_cell.angle_alpha   90.00
_cell.angle_beta   90.00
_cell.angle_gamma   90.00
#
_symmetry.space_group_name_H-M   'P 1'
#
loop_
_entity.id
_entity.type
_entity.pdbx_description
1 polymer ?
#
loop_
_entity_poly.entity_id
_entity_poly.type
_entity_poly.pdbx_seq_one_letter_code
_entity_poly.pdbx_strand_id
1 'polypeptide(L)'
;MSIESIAEVSLNRSVDISPGIGEVTSLNDIVKESMAKTTGGVNADKQNITRMMNSDNLADSSAIGAIQKAMLVYSNTVAFIGTAARKLVATAETLLRSS
;
A
#
# COMPACT_ATOMS: atom_id res chain seq x y z
N MET A 1 -19.75 30.47 -6.10
CA MET A 1 -19.75 29.01 -5.89
C MET A 1 -18.41 28.65 -5.29
N SER A 2 -18.42 28.21 -4.04
CA SER A 2 -17.22 27.87 -3.27
C SER A 2 -16.60 26.59 -3.78
N ILE A 3 -15.27 26.58 -3.88
CA ILE A 3 -14.47 25.37 -4.05
C ILE A 3 -14.56 24.63 -2.71
N GLU A 4 -15.51 23.69 -2.61
CA GLU A 4 -15.50 22.68 -1.55
C GLU A 4 -14.21 21.88 -1.73
N SER A 5 -13.34 22.08 -0.75
CA SER A 5 -11.92 21.83 -0.83
C SER A 5 -11.64 20.34 -0.92
N ILE A 6 -10.68 19.94 -1.74
CA ILE A 6 -10.01 18.62 -1.68
C ILE A 6 -9.53 18.30 -0.24
N ALA A 7 -9.40 19.31 0.63
CA ALA A 7 -9.18 19.14 2.06
C ALA A 7 -10.33 18.45 2.81
N GLU A 8 -11.60 18.58 2.41
CA GLU A 8 -12.73 17.93 3.10
C GLU A 8 -12.77 16.42 2.87
N VAL A 9 -12.34 15.94 1.69
CA VAL A 9 -12.20 14.50 1.43
C VAL A 9 -11.10 13.88 2.32
N SER A 10 -10.19 14.70 2.84
CA SER A 10 -9.11 14.27 3.74
C SER A 10 -9.51 14.29 5.22
N LEU A 11 -10.61 14.95 5.61
CA LEU A 11 -11.02 15.11 7.01
C LEU A 11 -11.82 13.92 7.57
N ASN A 12 -12.43 13.10 6.71
CA ASN A 12 -13.24 11.93 7.14
C ASN A 12 -12.53 10.58 7.07
N ARG A 13 -11.23 10.54 6.75
CA ARG A 13 -10.43 9.34 6.98
C ARG A 13 -9.77 9.51 8.34
N SER A 14 -10.43 9.04 9.39
CA SER A 14 -9.76 8.76 10.66
C SER A 14 -8.54 7.88 10.35
N VAL A 15 -7.37 8.51 10.29
CA VAL A 15 -6.10 7.78 10.24
C VAL A 15 -5.99 7.16 11.62
N ASP A 16 -6.31 5.88 11.71
CA ASP A 16 -6.09 5.10 12.91
C ASP A 16 -4.56 5.04 13.10
N ILE A 17 -4.02 5.95 13.93
CA ILE A 17 -2.59 6.03 14.25
C ILE A 17 -2.25 5.12 15.43
N SER A 18 -3.03 4.07 15.65
CA SER A 18 -2.64 3.01 16.56
C SER A 18 -1.96 1.92 15.72
N PRO A 19 -0.62 1.89 15.60
CA PRO A 19 0.03 0.62 15.29
C PRO A 19 -0.21 -0.25 16.51
N GLY A 20 -1.37 -0.90 16.56
CA GLY A 20 -1.64 -1.98 17.50
C GLY A 20 -0.65 -3.07 17.17
N ILE A 21 0.54 -2.99 17.76
CA ILE A 21 1.44 -4.12 17.89
C ILE A 21 0.73 -4.96 18.95
N GLY A 22 -0.20 -5.83 18.52
CA GLY A 22 -0.72 -6.87 19.40
C GLY A 22 0.45 -7.66 19.97
N GLU A 23 0.29 -8.33 21.12
CA GLU A 23 1.36 -9.12 21.72
C GLU A 23 2.01 -10.05 20.68
N VAL A 24 3.20 -9.70 20.23
CA VAL A 24 3.97 -10.46 19.26
C VAL A 24 4.72 -11.55 20.03
N THR A 25 4.16 -12.74 20.07
CA THR A 25 4.76 -13.89 20.77
C THR A 25 5.84 -14.60 19.95
N SER A 26 5.86 -14.44 18.62
CA SER A 26 6.80 -15.17 17.74
C SER A 26 7.13 -14.42 16.44
N LEU A 27 8.26 -14.79 15.82
CA LEU A 27 8.62 -14.34 14.46
C LEU A 27 7.53 -14.65 13.43
N ASN A 28 6.80 -15.75 13.61
CA ASN A 28 5.68 -16.12 12.74
C ASN A 28 4.53 -15.11 12.85
N ASP A 29 4.27 -14.60 14.05
CA ASP A 29 3.22 -13.59 14.27
C ASP A 29 3.62 -12.25 13.63
N ILE A 30 4.90 -11.86 13.73
CA ILE A 30 5.44 -10.68 13.02
C ILE A 30 5.22 -10.81 11.51
N VAL A 31 5.57 -11.97 10.95
CA VAL A 31 5.44 -12.21 9.50
C VAL A 31 3.96 -12.16 9.09
N LYS A 32 3.08 -12.84 9.81
CA LYS A 32 1.63 -12.82 9.53
C LYS A 32 1.03 -11.43 9.62
N GLU A 33 1.36 -10.68 10.68
CA GLU A 33 0.89 -9.31 10.86
C GLU A 33 1.43 -8.39 9.76
N SER A 34 2.72 -8.48 9.45
CA SER A 34 3.36 -7.69 8.39
C SER A 34 2.74 -7.99 7.03
N MET A 35 2.48 -9.27 6.73
CA MET A 35 1.79 -9.68 5.51
C MET A 35 0.36 -9.14 5.47
N ALA A 36 -0.41 -9.26 6.55
CA ALA A 36 -1.78 -8.75 6.62
C ALA A 36 -1.84 -7.23 6.42
N LYS A 37 -0.97 -6.48 7.10
CA LYS A 37 -0.85 -5.01 6.94
C LYS A 37 -0.45 -4.62 5.52
N THR A 38 0.54 -5.31 4.95
CA THR A 38 1.02 -5.05 3.59
C THR A 38 -0.06 -5.33 2.55
N THR A 39 -0.74 -6.47 2.64
CA THR A 39 -1.85 -6.82 1.74
C THR A 39 -3.02 -5.85 1.91
N GLY A 40 -3.36 -5.48 3.15
CA GLY A 40 -4.39 -4.48 3.43
C GLY A 40 -4.06 -3.13 2.81
N GLY A 41 -2.83 -2.65 2.97
CA GLY A 41 -2.35 -1.39 2.38
C GLY A 41 -2.40 -1.39 0.86
N VAL A 42 -1.81 -2.42 0.22
CA VAL A 42 -1.81 -2.57 -1.25
C VAL A 42 -3.24 -2.63 -1.81
N ASN A 43 -4.14 -3.35 -1.15
CA ASN A 43 -5.54 -3.43 -1.57
C ASN A 43 -6.28 -2.09 -1.39
N ALA A 44 -6.04 -1.39 -0.28
CA ALA A 44 -6.60 -0.06 -0.03
C ALA A 44 -6.12 0.96 -1.07
N ASP A 45 -4.83 0.94 -1.43
CA ASP A 45 -4.26 1.79 -2.47
C ASP A 45 -4.85 1.49 -3.84
N LYS A 46 -4.99 0.21 -4.19
CA LYS A 46 -5.65 -0.21 -5.43
C LYS A 46 -7.08 0.31 -5.51
N GLN A 47 -7.88 0.12 -4.46
CA GLN A 47 -9.25 0.63 -4.41
C GLN A 47 -9.28 2.16 -4.50
N ASN A 48 -8.34 2.85 -3.85
CA ASN A 48 -8.26 4.30 -3.91
C ASN A 48 -8.00 4.78 -5.34
N ILE A 49 -7.01 4.18 -6.03
CA ILE A 49 -6.73 4.46 -7.45
C ILE A 49 -7.97 4.20 -8.30
N THR A 50 -8.67 3.08 -8.09
CA THR A 50 -9.92 2.78 -8.81
C THR A 50 -10.99 3.84 -8.59
N ARG A 51 -11.16 4.35 -7.36
CA ARG A 51 -12.10 5.44 -7.07
C ARG A 51 -11.70 6.73 -7.79
N MET A 52 -10.41 7.10 -7.76
CA MET A 52 -9.91 8.28 -8.44
C MET A 52 -10.01 8.18 -9.98
N MET A 53 -9.90 6.97 -10.53
CA MET A 53 -10.09 6.73 -11.96
C MET A 53 -11.56 6.75 -12.39
N ASN A 54 -12.49 6.58 -11.46
CA ASN A 54 -13.93 6.59 -11.75
C ASN A 54 -14.62 7.89 -11.31
N SER A 55 -13.88 8.89 -10.85
CA SER A 55 -14.45 10.18 -10.47
C SER A 55 -14.67 11.09 -11.67
N ASP A 56 -15.71 11.90 -11.63
CA ASP A 56 -16.13 12.76 -12.76
C ASP A 56 -15.14 13.91 -13.08
N ASN A 57 -14.04 14.04 -12.33
CA ASN A 57 -13.02 15.07 -12.48
C ASN A 57 -11.83 14.65 -13.34
N LEU A 58 -11.92 13.57 -14.14
CA LEU A 58 -10.84 13.15 -15.03
C LEU A 58 -10.46 14.18 -16.12
N ALA A 59 -11.31 15.17 -16.37
CA ALA A 59 -10.99 16.29 -17.26
C ALA A 59 -10.01 17.30 -16.62
N ASP A 60 -9.82 17.24 -15.29
CA ASP A 60 -8.86 18.07 -14.56
C ASP A 60 -7.45 17.46 -14.63
N SER A 61 -6.50 18.20 -15.20
CA SER A 61 -5.10 17.77 -15.29
C SER A 61 -4.44 17.56 -13.92
N SER A 62 -4.91 18.28 -12.88
CA SER A 62 -4.40 18.11 -11.52
C SER A 62 -4.83 16.77 -10.91
N ALA A 63 -6.06 16.32 -11.22
CA ALA A 63 -6.57 15.02 -10.82
C ALA A 63 -5.80 13.87 -11.50
N ILE A 64 -5.50 14.02 -12.81
CA ILE A 64 -4.67 13.04 -13.54
C ILE A 64 -3.27 12.92 -12.91
N GLY A 65 -2.64 14.05 -12.55
CA GLY A 65 -1.33 14.04 -11.90
C GLY A 65 -1.34 13.30 -10.56
N ALA A 66 -2.40 13.49 -9.76
CA ALA A 66 -2.58 12.76 -8.51
C ALA A 66 -2.77 11.25 -8.73
N ILE A 67 -3.56 10.85 -9.75
CA ILE A 67 -3.75 9.44 -10.13
C ILE A 67 -2.41 8.80 -10.54
N GLN A 68 -1.66 9.47 -11.43
CA GLN A 68 -0.36 8.97 -11.89
C GLN A 68 0.62 8.78 -10.74
N LYS A 69 0.69 9.74 -9.82
CA LYS A 69 1.53 9.63 -8.62
C LYS A 69 1.12 8.42 -7.77
N ALA A 70 -0.18 8.24 -7.52
CA ALA A 70 -0.68 7.11 -6.75
C ALA A 70 -0.36 5.77 -7.44
N MET A 71 -0.55 5.66 -8.75
CA MET A 71 -0.20 4.47 -9.53
C MET A 71 1.31 4.16 -9.48
N LEU A 72 2.16 5.17 -9.56
CA LEU A 72 3.61 5.01 -9.51
C LEU A 72 4.08 4.51 -8.14
N VAL A 73 3.53 5.08 -7.05
CA VAL A 73 3.82 4.62 -5.69
C VAL A 73 3.35 3.17 -5.50
N TYR A 74 2.12 2.84 -5.90
CA TYR A 74 1.58 1.48 -5.84
C TYR A 74 2.48 0.48 -6.58
N SER A 75 2.85 0.80 -7.83
CA SER A 75 3.70 -0.05 -8.67
C SER A 75 5.06 -0.31 -8.02
N ASN A 76 5.73 0.75 -7.56
CA ASN A 76 7.03 0.64 -6.91
C ASN A 76 6.96 -0.20 -5.63
N THR A 77 5.94 -0.01 -4.81
CA THR A 77 5.75 -0.77 -3.56
C THR A 77 5.58 -2.26 -3.84
N VAL A 78 4.69 -2.64 -4.76
CA VAL A 78 4.47 -4.05 -5.12
C VAL A 78 5.72 -4.67 -5.74
N ALA A 79 6.42 -3.95 -6.62
CA ALA A 79 7.65 -4.41 -7.25
C ALA A 79 8.78 -4.62 -6.23
N PHE A 80 8.94 -3.71 -5.28
CA PHE A 80 9.92 -3.84 -4.20
C PHE A 80 9.64 -5.07 -3.34
N ILE A 81 8.41 -5.23 -2.85
CA ILE A 81 8.01 -6.37 -2.02
C ILE A 81 8.24 -7.69 -2.75
N GLY A 82 7.80 -7.79 -4.01
CA GLY A 82 7.98 -9.00 -4.82
C GLY A 82 9.46 -9.35 -5.06
N THR A 83 10.29 -8.33 -5.29
CA THR A 83 11.73 -8.50 -5.49
C THR A 83 12.42 -8.95 -4.19
N ALA A 84 12.11 -8.31 -3.07
CA ALA A 84 12.67 -8.65 -1.77
C ALA A 84 12.31 -10.10 -1.37
N ALA A 85 11.04 -10.48 -1.50
CA ALA A 85 10.58 -11.84 -1.20
C ALA A 85 11.31 -12.88 -2.06
N ARG A 86 11.45 -12.64 -3.37
CA ARG A 86 12.17 -13.55 -4.27
C ARG A 86 13.63 -13.72 -3.86
N LYS A 87 14.32 -12.64 -3.50
CA LYS A 87 15.73 -12.70 -3.08
C LYS A 87 15.90 -13.44 -1.76
N LEU A 88 15.03 -13.21 -0.78
CA LEU A 88 15.06 -13.92 0.50
C LEU A 88 14.89 -15.43 0.33
N VAL A 89 13.91 -15.86 -0.46
CA VAL A 89 13.69 -17.29 -0.76
C VAL A 89 14.89 -17.89 -1.49
N ALA A 90 15.42 -17.20 -2.51
CA ALA A 90 16.61 -17.68 -3.24
C ALA A 90 17.84 -17.83 -2.34
N THR A 91 18.05 -16.91 -1.39
CA THR A 91 19.11 -17.03 -0.38
C THR A 91 18.90 -18.23 0.52
N ALA A 92 17.68 -18.44 1.02
CA ALA A 92 17.35 -19.61 1.84
C ALA A 92 17.55 -20.93 1.09
N GLU A 93 17.10 -21.02 -0.16
CA GLU A 93 17.31 -22.19 -1.02
C GLU A 93 18.80 -22.48 -1.24
N THR A 94 19.62 -21.43 -1.40
CA THR A 94 21.07 -21.58 -1.58
C THR A 94 21.72 -22.18 -0.33
N LEU A 95 21.36 -21.66 0.86
CA LEU A 95 21.89 -22.15 2.13
C LEU A 95 21.48 -23.59 2.42
N LEU A 96 20.22 -23.95 2.12
CA LEU A 96 19.71 -25.32 2.32
C LEU A 96 20.28 -26.34 1.34
N ARG A 97 20.73 -25.92 0.15
CA ARG A 97 21.40 -26.81 -0.80
C ARG A 97 22.87 -27.03 -0.46
N SER A 98 23.48 -26.13 0.31
CA SER A 98 24.88 -26.20 0.72
C SER A 98 25.11 -27.00 2.02
N SER A 99 24.05 -27.35 2.75
CA SER A 99 24.05 -28.22 3.93
C SER A 99 23.81 -29.67 3.54
#